data_AF-R5YN58-F1
#
_entry.id   AF-R5YN58-F1
#
_cell.length_a   1.000
_cell.length_b   1.000
_cell.length_c   1.000
_cell.angle_alpha   90.00
_cell.angle_beta   90.00
_cell.angle_gamma   90.00
#
_symmetry.space_group_name_H-M   'P 1'
#
loop_
_entity.id
_entity.type
_entity.pdbx_description
1 polymer ?
#
loop_
_entity_poly.entity_id
_entity_poly.type
_entity_poly.pdbx_seq_one_letter_code
_entity_poly.pdbx_strand_id
1 'polypeptide(L)' 'MEYIRVTKENIEKEHICCAISSNKDIQVISKKNWLKERFDDGLVFLRV' A
#
# COMPACT_ATOMS: atom_id res chain seq x y z
N MET A 1 14.03 -10.37 -8.61
CA MET A 1 13.04 -9.81 -7.69
C MET A 1 12.15 -8.90 -8.51
N GLU A 2 10.87 -9.21 -8.60
CA GLU A 2 9.91 -8.37 -9.31
C GLU A 2 9.34 -7.36 -8.32
N TYR A 3 9.56 -6.07 -8.59
CA TYR A 3 8.96 -5.01 -7.80
C TYR A 3 7.56 -4.73 -8.32
N ILE A 4 6.59 -4.69 -7.40
CA ILE A 4 5.22 -4.29 -7.74
C ILE A 4 5.07 -2.82 -7.40
N ARG A 5 4.76 -2.01 -8.40
CA ARG A 5 4.37 -0.61 -8.16
C ARG A 5 3.00 -0.59 -7.52
N VAL A 6 2.92 0.01 -6.33
CA VAL A 6 1.64 0.23 -5.65
C VAL A 6 1.02 1.50 -6.23
N THR A 7 -0.25 1.41 -6.61
CA THR A 7 -1.05 2.48 -7.21
C THR A 7 -2.39 2.59 -6.50
N LYS A 8 -3.14 3.67 -6.77
CA LYS A 8 -4.52 3.85 -6.25
C LYS A 8 -5.46 2.69 -6.64
N GLU A 9 -5.19 2.04 -7.77
CA GLU A 9 -6.04 0.97 -8.31
C GLU A 9 -5.75 -0.40 -7.68
N ASN A 10 -4.51 -0.66 -7.25
CA ASN A 10 -4.13 -1.96 -6.71
C ASN A 10 -3.92 -1.98 -5.18
N ILE A 11 -3.73 -0.82 -4.53
CA ILE A 11 -3.38 -0.74 -3.10
C ILE A 11 -4.35 -1.48 -2.16
N GLU A 12 -5.62 -1.59 -2.52
CA GLU A 12 -6.59 -2.35 -1.73
C GLU A 12 -6.36 -3.87 -1.78
N LYS A 13 -5.90 -4.37 -2.92
CA LYS A 13 -5.62 -5.79 -3.14
C LYS A 13 -4.21 -6.16 -2.67
N GLU A 14 -3.28 -5.22 -2.77
CA GLU A 14 -1.90 -5.43 -2.38
C GLU A 14 -1.73 -5.59 -0.87
N HIS A 15 -0.87 -6.54 -0.50
CA HIS A 15 -0.40 -6.71 0.85
C HIS A 15 0.79 -5.78 1.10
N ILE A 16 0.62 -4.81 2.01
CA ILE A 16 1.59 -3.70 2.20
C ILE A 16 2.35 -3.76 3.55
N CYS A 17 2.17 -4.82 4.34
CA CYS A 17 2.77 -4.95 5.66
C CYS A 17 3.07 -6.41 5.98
N CYS A 18 4.35 -6.80 5.89
CA CYS A 18 4.80 -8.17 6.17
C CYS A 18 4.44 -8.69 7.57
N ALA A 19 4.21 -7.79 8.54
CA ALA A 19 3.87 -8.15 9.91
C ALA A 19 2.38 -8.45 10.13
N ILE A 20 1.49 -8.02 9.21
CA ILE A 20 0.03 -8.11 9.39
C ILE A 20 -0.61 -8.67 8.12
N SER A 21 -1.06 -9.93 8.18
CA SER A 21 -1.66 -10.63 7.04
C SER A 21 -3.06 -10.14 6.64
N SER A 22 -3.78 -9.49 7.55
CA SER A 22 -5.15 -9.03 7.31
C SER A 22 -5.21 -7.64 6.67
N ASN A 23 -5.78 -7.55 5.47
CA ASN A 23 -6.09 -6.26 4.83
C ASN A 23 -7.19 -5.46 5.53
N LYS A 24 -7.91 -6.07 6.49
CA LYS A 24 -8.97 -5.41 7.27
C LYS A 24 -8.47 -4.87 8.61
N ASP A 25 -7.21 -5.10 8.94
CA ASP A 25 -6.62 -4.56 10.16
C ASP A 25 -6.55 -3.03 10.11
N ILE A 26 -6.89 -2.36 11.21
CA ILE A 26 -6.93 -0.90 11.30
C ILE A 26 -5.58 -0.26 10.96
N GLN A 27 -4.47 -0.89 11.35
CA GLN A 27 -3.14 -0.37 11.05
C GLN A 27 -2.83 -0.47 9.56
N VAL A 28 -3.24 -1.57 8.92
CA VAL A 28 -3.10 -1.74 7.47
C VAL A 28 -3.97 -0.75 6.72
N ILE A 29 -5.23 -0.56 7.13
CA ILE A 29 -6.14 0.41 6.54
C ILE A 29 -5.58 1.84 6.67
N SER A 30 -5.12 2.22 7.87
CA SER A 30 -4.52 3.53 8.13
C SER A 30 -3.30 3.78 7.22
N LYS A 31 -2.42 2.78 7.09
CA LYS A 31 -1.25 2.87 6.20
C LYS A 31 -1.66 2.99 4.73
N LYS A 32 -2.66 2.22 4.27
CA LYS A 32 -3.18 2.33 2.89
C LYS A 32 -3.74 3.72 2.61
N ASN A 33 -4.49 4.29 3.55
CA ASN A 33 -5.04 5.63 3.42
C ASN A 33 -3.92 6.68 3.35
N TRP A 34 -2.92 6.59 4.21
CA TRP A 34 -1.77 7.49 4.17
C TRP A 34 -1.04 7.42 2.82
N LEU A 35 -0.77 6.22 2.30
CA LEU A 35 -0.15 6.03 1.00
C LEU A 35 -0.99 6.63 -0.14
N LYS A 36 -2.32 6.51 -0.07
CA LYS A 36 -3.23 7.07 -1.08
C LYS A 36 -3.10 8.58 -1.23
N GLU A 37 -2.99 9.30 -0.12
CA GLU A 37 -2.80 10.75 -0.13
C GLU A 37 -1.44 11.12 -0.72
N ARG A 38 -0.39 10.36 -0.38
CA ARG A 38 0.97 10.63 -0.86
C ARG A 38 1.16 10.38 -2.36
N PHE A 39 0.29 9.61 -3.00
CA PHE A 39 0.33 9.46 -4.45
C PHE A 39 0.04 10.78 -5.18
N ASP A 40 -0.78 11.67 -4.60
CA ASP A 40 -1.08 12.98 -5.19
C ASP A 40 0.11 13.95 -5.10
N ASP A 41 1.03 13.69 -4.18
CA ASP A 41 2.31 14.41 -4.07
C ASP A 41 3.35 13.94 -5.11
N GLY A 42 2.97 13.00 -6.00
CA GLY A 42 3.84 12.43 -7.02
C GLY A 42 4.79 11.33 -6.51
N LEU A 43 4.60 10.85 -5.27
CA LEU A 43 5.43 9.79 -4.71
C LEU A 43 5.11 8.43 -5.34
N VAL A 44 6.16 7.64 -5.56
CA VAL A 44 6.07 6.29 -6.11
C VAL A 44 6.50 5.27 -5.06
N PHE A 45 5.63 4.30 -4.78
CA PHE A 45 5.87 3.24 -3.81
C PHE A 45 6.05 1.89 -4.53
N LEU A 46 7.11 1.18 -4.18
CA LEU A 46 7.44 -0.14 -4.71
C LEU A 46 7.39 -1.16 -3.57
N ARG A 47 6.71 -2.27 -3.80
CA ARG A 47 6.69 -3.43 -2.93
C ARG A 47 7.70 -4.46 -3.44
N VAL A 48 8.44 -5.07 -2.51
CA VAL A 48 9.30 -6.24 -2.72
C VAL A 48 8.62 -7.51 -2.20
#